data_AF-A0A954TV48-F1
#
_entry.id   AF-A0A954TV48-F1
#
_cell.length_a   1.000
_cell.length_b   1.000
_cell.length_c   1.000
_cell.angle_alpha   90.00
_cell.angle_beta   90.00
_cell.angle_gamma   90.00
#
_symmetry.space_group_name_H-M   'P 1'
#
loop_
_entity.id
_entity.type
_entity.pdbx_description
1 polymer ?
#
loop_
_entity_poly.entity_id
_entity_poly.type
_entity_poly.pdbx_seq_one_letter_code
_entity_poly.pdbx_strand_id
1 'polypeptide(L)'
;STRQEPGLEREFRNNLGDDTQQVYLGDIQQPLPVEDSPRPFDIVVSLTDPFEYNSASGDLLVDFAVRGGVDIPPFWDGANASQGAVEYFSWSADENAVGAEVTGRIPINQFAYYYSSTDDGDFNSDGILGAADIDQLSAVIREGTNEKSFDVTGDDRVDELDGHTWVQSAKFANTYFGDANLDGEFNSDDLIAVFQTGEYEDRIDRNSTWATGDWNWDAEFDTGDLVAAFKDGGFEAGPRAAASAVPEPACGPWLLIGTLGILLTRRH
;
A
#
# COMPACT_ATOMS: atom_id res chain seq x y z
N SER A 1 9.36 -18.52 34.14
CA SER A 1 9.66 -17.10 34.36
C SER A 1 9.43 -16.41 33.03
N THR A 2 8.34 -15.65 32.94
CA THR A 2 7.87 -14.96 31.75
C THR A 2 8.89 -13.89 31.36
N ARG A 3 9.46 -14.01 30.16
CA ARG A 3 10.38 -13.00 29.62
C ARG A 3 9.51 -11.87 29.08
N GLN A 4 9.53 -10.73 29.77
CA GLN A 4 8.93 -9.48 29.28
C GLN A 4 9.78 -9.01 28.10
N GLU A 5 9.14 -8.80 26.94
CA GLU A 5 9.84 -8.27 25.78
C GLU A 5 10.17 -6.79 26.01
N PRO A 6 11.40 -6.33 25.67
CA PRO A 6 11.80 -4.95 25.92
C PRO A 6 10.91 -3.96 25.15
N GLY A 7 10.34 -2.99 25.85
CA GLY A 7 9.52 -1.93 25.26
C GLY A 7 8.01 -2.16 25.33
N LEU A 8 7.56 -3.33 25.78
CA LEU A 8 6.13 -3.61 26.00
C LEU A 8 5.78 -3.62 27.49
N GLU A 9 4.71 -2.91 27.81
CA GLU A 9 4.09 -2.87 29.12
C GLU A 9 3.29 -4.13 29.40
N ARG A 10 3.20 -4.51 30.68
CA ARG A 10 2.51 -5.75 31.09
C ARG A 10 1.00 -5.69 30.92
N GLU A 11 0.45 -4.49 31.07
CA GLU A 11 -0.96 -4.20 30.83
C GLU A 11 -1.11 -3.86 29.35
N PHE A 12 -1.93 -4.65 28.65
CA PHE A 12 -2.08 -4.54 27.20
C PHE A 12 -2.54 -3.14 26.76
N ARG A 13 -3.50 -2.54 27.48
CA ARG A 13 -4.00 -1.18 27.22
C ARG A 13 -2.91 -0.12 27.19
N ASN A 14 -1.80 -0.32 27.91
CA ASN A 14 -0.69 0.63 27.94
C ASN A 14 0.24 0.49 26.73
N ASN A 15 0.00 -0.49 25.86
CA ASN A 15 0.65 -0.65 24.56
C ASN A 15 -0.24 -0.20 23.39
N LEU A 16 -1.49 0.17 23.65
CA LEU A 16 -2.43 0.64 22.63
C LEU A 16 -2.23 2.14 22.37
N GLY A 17 -2.26 2.52 21.09
CA GLY A 17 -2.37 3.90 20.66
C GLY A 17 -3.82 4.39 20.63
N ASP A 18 -4.00 5.70 20.43
CA ASP A 18 -5.31 6.34 20.29
C ASP A 18 -6.04 5.94 18.98
N ASP A 19 -5.36 5.23 18.09
CA ASP A 19 -5.77 4.77 16.75
C ASP A 19 -6.31 3.33 16.74
N THR A 20 -6.68 2.79 17.89
CA THR A 20 -7.21 1.42 17.99
C THR A 20 -8.52 1.26 17.19
N GLN A 21 -8.54 0.33 16.23
CA GLN A 21 -9.70 0.04 15.38
C GLN A 21 -10.17 -1.42 15.50
N GLN A 22 -11.48 -1.63 15.65
CA GLN A 22 -12.08 -2.96 15.60
C GLN A 22 -12.40 -3.34 14.15
N VAL A 23 -11.53 -4.15 13.55
CA VAL A 23 -11.60 -4.50 12.12
C VAL A 23 -12.50 -5.70 11.80
N TYR A 24 -12.89 -6.49 12.81
CA TYR A 24 -13.81 -7.61 12.67
C TYR A 24 -14.50 -7.93 14.01
N LEU A 25 -15.81 -8.19 13.98
CA LEU A 25 -16.58 -8.71 15.10
C LEU A 25 -17.69 -9.62 14.56
N GLY A 26 -17.59 -10.92 14.80
CA GLY A 26 -18.59 -11.87 14.33
C GLY A 26 -18.23 -13.33 14.60
N ASP A 27 -19.17 -14.22 14.30
CA ASP A 27 -18.98 -15.66 14.39
C ASP A 27 -18.25 -16.18 13.15
N ILE A 28 -17.16 -16.92 13.36
CA ILE A 28 -16.45 -17.63 12.30
C ILE A 28 -17.07 -19.02 12.14
N GLN A 29 -17.78 -19.25 11.03
CA GLN A 29 -18.33 -20.57 10.75
C GLN A 29 -17.28 -21.47 10.08
N GLN A 30 -16.84 -22.51 10.78
CA GLN A 30 -16.07 -23.57 10.14
C GLN A 30 -16.98 -24.43 9.24
N PRO A 31 -16.58 -24.74 8.00
CA PRO A 31 -17.35 -25.65 7.17
C PRO A 31 -17.44 -27.03 7.84
N LEU A 32 -18.66 -27.55 7.95
CA LEU A 32 -18.89 -28.90 8.45
C LEU A 32 -18.29 -29.91 7.46
N PRO A 33 -17.69 -31.01 7.94
CA PRO A 33 -17.08 -31.99 7.06
C PRO A 33 -18.12 -32.62 6.13
N VAL A 34 -17.70 -32.85 4.88
CA VAL A 34 -18.26 -33.93 4.07
C VAL A 34 -17.55 -35.21 4.54
N GLU A 35 -18.28 -36.30 4.81
CA GLU A 35 -17.68 -37.59 5.17
C GLU A 35 -16.52 -37.93 4.21
N ASP A 36 -15.39 -38.35 4.76
CA ASP A 36 -14.17 -38.83 4.06
C ASP A 36 -13.27 -37.82 3.32
N SER A 37 -13.37 -36.50 3.57
CA SER A 37 -12.39 -35.51 3.05
C SER A 37 -11.48 -34.94 4.14
N PRO A 38 -10.19 -34.66 3.86
CA PRO A 38 -9.35 -33.83 4.72
C PRO A 38 -10.06 -32.50 5.02
N ARG A 39 -9.93 -32.02 6.26
CA ARG A 39 -10.42 -30.67 6.62
C ARG A 39 -9.64 -29.64 5.79
N PRO A 40 -10.30 -28.62 5.19
CA PRO A 40 -9.57 -27.41 4.84
C PRO A 40 -8.93 -26.88 6.13
N PHE A 41 -7.60 -26.73 6.12
CA PHE A 41 -6.82 -26.26 7.27
C PHE A 41 -6.70 -24.74 7.31
N ASP A 42 -7.16 -24.06 6.25
CA ASP A 42 -7.14 -22.61 6.11
C ASP A 42 -8.52 -22.01 6.41
N ILE A 43 -8.55 -21.01 7.27
CA ILE A 43 -9.72 -20.16 7.52
C ILE A 43 -9.33 -18.75 7.07
N VAL A 44 -10.04 -18.23 6.06
CA VAL A 44 -9.87 -16.84 5.62
C VAL A 44 -10.97 -16.00 6.27
N VAL A 45 -10.57 -15.05 7.11
CA VAL A 45 -11.47 -14.08 7.74
C VAL A 45 -11.26 -12.74 7.04
N SER A 46 -12.26 -12.29 6.29
CA SER A 46 -12.26 -10.94 5.73
C SER A 46 -12.58 -9.93 6.82
N LEU A 47 -11.81 -8.84 6.88
CA LEU A 47 -12.09 -7.72 7.78
C LEU A 47 -13.45 -7.10 7.42
N THR A 48 -14.27 -6.83 8.42
CA THR A 48 -15.55 -6.11 8.25
C THR A 48 -15.29 -4.63 8.01
N ASP A 49 -14.27 -4.09 8.66
CA ASP A 49 -13.84 -2.70 8.55
C ASP A 49 -12.34 -2.68 8.24
N PRO A 50 -11.94 -2.67 6.95
CA PRO A 50 -10.54 -2.63 6.56
C PRO A 50 -9.90 -1.29 6.95
N PHE A 51 -8.58 -1.28 7.09
CA PHE A 51 -7.81 -0.09 7.50
C PHE A 51 -6.52 0.02 6.70
N GLU A 52 -6.00 1.26 6.62
CA GLU A 52 -4.69 1.54 6.04
C GLU A 52 -3.61 1.48 7.11
N TYR A 53 -2.54 0.73 6.84
CA TYR A 53 -1.39 0.65 7.73
C TYR A 53 -0.24 1.53 7.23
N ASN A 54 0.09 2.58 7.99
CA ASN A 54 1.25 3.42 7.73
C ASN A 54 2.46 2.90 8.54
N SER A 55 3.38 2.20 7.86
CA SER A 55 4.59 1.66 8.50
C SER A 55 5.57 2.75 8.99
N ALA A 56 5.44 4.00 8.56
CA ALA A 56 6.26 5.10 9.08
C ALA A 56 5.86 5.51 10.51
N SER A 57 4.63 5.17 10.94
CA SER A 57 4.10 5.48 12.27
C SER A 57 4.53 4.48 13.34
N GLY A 58 5.12 3.34 12.95
CA GLY A 58 5.57 2.29 13.85
C GLY A 58 5.07 0.91 13.44
N ASP A 59 5.38 -0.09 14.26
CA ASP A 59 4.96 -1.48 14.03
C ASP A 59 3.46 -1.66 14.27
N LEU A 60 2.81 -2.48 13.43
CA LEU A 60 1.42 -2.87 13.64
C LEU A 60 1.29 -3.80 14.86
N LEU A 61 0.52 -3.36 15.86
CA LEU A 61 0.11 -4.20 16.98
C LEU A 61 -1.28 -4.79 16.69
N VAL A 62 -1.41 -6.12 16.75
CA VAL A 62 -2.69 -6.82 16.54
C VAL A 62 -3.06 -7.62 17.78
N ASP A 63 -4.34 -7.59 18.14
CA ASP A 63 -4.93 -8.42 19.18
C ASP A 63 -6.06 -9.28 18.62
N PHE A 64 -6.17 -10.51 19.12
CA PHE A 64 -7.19 -11.47 18.73
C PHE A 64 -7.94 -11.96 19.97
N ALA A 65 -9.21 -11.57 20.09
CA ALA A 65 -10.09 -12.06 21.14
C ALA A 65 -11.05 -13.12 20.60
N VAL A 66 -10.85 -14.39 20.98
CA VAL A 66 -11.79 -15.48 20.67
C VAL A 66 -12.73 -15.71 21.86
N ARG A 67 -14.03 -15.54 21.64
CA ARG A 67 -15.06 -15.73 22.68
C ARG A 67 -15.90 -16.95 22.36
N GLY A 68 -15.75 -18.02 23.15
CA GLY A 68 -16.60 -19.21 23.09
C GLY A 68 -17.69 -19.14 24.15
N GLY A 69 -18.96 -19.37 23.77
CA GLY A 69 -20.10 -19.41 24.69
C GLY A 69 -20.24 -20.70 25.51
N VAL A 70 -19.19 -21.50 25.65
CA VAL A 70 -19.19 -22.76 26.40
C VAL A 70 -17.94 -22.87 27.27
N ASP A 71 -18.06 -23.54 28.43
CA ASP A 71 -17.01 -23.79 29.43
C ASP A 71 -15.81 -24.63 28.92
N ILE A 72 -15.63 -24.72 27.61
CA ILE A 72 -14.56 -25.48 26.96
C ILE A 72 -13.85 -24.53 25.98
N PRO A 73 -12.57 -24.18 26.20
CA PRO A 73 -11.85 -23.31 25.28
C PRO A 73 -11.77 -23.96 23.89
N PRO A 74 -11.79 -23.17 22.81
CA PRO A 74 -11.64 -23.70 21.45
C PRO A 74 -10.27 -24.38 21.32
N PHE A 75 -10.28 -25.69 21.10
CA PHE A 75 -9.06 -26.46 20.87
C PHE A 75 -8.59 -26.26 19.43
N TRP A 76 -7.46 -25.59 19.27
CA TRP A 76 -6.68 -25.58 18.03
C TRP A 76 -5.68 -26.74 18.09
N ASP A 77 -5.71 -27.59 17.07
CA ASP A 77 -5.12 -28.94 16.95
C ASP A 77 -3.99 -29.33 17.95
N GLY A 78 -4.34 -30.29 18.82
CA GLY A 78 -3.44 -31.40 19.13
C GLY A 78 -3.02 -31.57 20.60
N ALA A 79 -2.93 -32.83 21.02
CA ALA A 79 -2.81 -33.29 22.39
C ALA A 79 -1.59 -32.78 23.19
N ASN A 80 -1.80 -32.66 24.50
CA ASN A 80 -0.84 -32.46 25.59
C ASN A 80 0.67 -32.49 25.24
N ALA A 81 1.28 -31.33 25.48
CA ALA A 81 2.67 -31.11 25.93
C ALA A 81 3.77 -30.74 24.92
N SER A 82 4.47 -29.66 25.32
CA SER A 82 5.93 -29.43 25.24
C SER A 82 6.54 -29.00 23.88
N GLN A 83 6.55 -27.69 23.63
CA GLN A 83 7.72 -26.84 23.23
C GLN A 83 7.21 -25.47 22.77
N GLY A 84 7.74 -24.36 23.30
CA GLY A 84 7.14 -23.03 23.18
C GLY A 84 8.01 -21.96 22.50
N ALA A 85 7.40 -21.22 21.57
CA ALA A 85 7.68 -19.81 21.28
C ALA A 85 6.56 -18.96 21.92
N VAL A 86 6.80 -17.68 22.17
CA VAL A 86 5.95 -16.81 23.04
C VAL A 86 5.18 -15.81 22.19
N GLU A 87 3.86 -15.75 22.40
CA GLU A 87 2.96 -14.68 21.95
C GLU A 87 2.10 -14.26 23.16
N TYR A 88 1.79 -12.96 23.27
CA TYR A 88 1.01 -12.42 24.38
C TYR A 88 -0.48 -12.58 24.07
N PHE A 89 -1.16 -13.50 24.76
CA PHE A 89 -2.60 -13.69 24.63
C PHE A 89 -3.32 -13.11 25.85
N SER A 90 -4.19 -12.12 25.64
CA SER A 90 -5.13 -11.67 26.67
C SER A 90 -6.40 -12.51 26.58
N TRP A 91 -6.63 -13.39 27.56
CA TRP A 91 -7.87 -14.18 27.65
C TRP A 91 -9.08 -13.38 28.14
N SER A 92 -8.87 -12.09 28.42
CA SER A 92 -9.88 -11.22 29.00
C SER A 92 -10.44 -10.28 27.94
N ALA A 93 -11.76 -10.22 27.89
CA ALA A 93 -12.53 -9.18 27.22
C ALA A 93 -12.29 -7.77 27.79
N ASP A 94 -11.72 -7.70 28.99
CA ASP A 94 -11.39 -6.48 29.72
C ASP A 94 -9.91 -6.16 29.52
N GLU A 95 -9.66 -5.07 28.79
CA GLU A 95 -8.35 -4.46 28.50
C GLU A 95 -7.54 -4.10 29.78
N ASN A 96 -8.20 -4.06 30.93
CA ASN A 96 -7.59 -3.78 32.24
C ASN A 96 -7.18 -5.04 33.01
N ALA A 97 -7.37 -6.24 32.45
CA ALA A 97 -7.02 -7.48 33.12
C ALA A 97 -5.51 -7.70 33.21
N VAL A 98 -5.03 -8.02 34.41
CA VAL A 98 -3.59 -8.12 34.75
C VAL A 98 -3.03 -9.54 34.65
N GLY A 99 -3.71 -10.46 33.96
CA GLY A 99 -3.40 -11.89 33.94
C GLY A 99 -3.47 -12.52 32.56
N ALA A 100 -2.38 -12.44 31.79
CA ALA A 100 -2.17 -13.25 30.59
C ALA A 100 -1.46 -14.56 30.98
N GLU A 101 -2.10 -15.71 30.76
CA GLU A 101 -1.47 -17.01 30.93
C GLU A 101 -1.02 -17.53 29.57
N VAL A 102 0.30 -17.69 29.40
CA VAL A 102 0.92 -18.25 28.18
C VAL A 102 0.59 -19.73 28.11
N THR A 103 -0.41 -20.09 27.30
CA THR A 103 -0.72 -21.48 26.96
C THR A 103 -0.43 -21.71 25.49
N GLY A 104 0.60 -22.51 25.21
CA GLY A 104 1.12 -22.70 23.86
C GLY A 104 0.24 -23.59 22.98
N ARG A 105 0.08 -23.17 21.71
CA ARG A 105 0.01 -23.92 20.44
C ARG A 105 -0.49 -22.95 19.35
N ILE A 106 0.23 -22.87 18.23
CA ILE A 106 0.20 -21.76 17.27
C ILE A 106 -0.76 -22.03 16.10
N PRO A 107 -1.66 -21.10 15.73
CA PRO A 107 -2.14 -20.97 14.35
C PRO A 107 -1.09 -20.23 13.49
N ILE A 108 -0.80 -20.72 12.27
CA ILE A 108 -0.04 -19.93 11.29
C ILE A 108 -1.00 -18.86 10.78
N ASN A 109 -0.94 -17.67 11.35
CA ASN A 109 -1.69 -16.51 10.85
C ASN A 109 -0.86 -15.84 9.75
N GLN A 110 -1.45 -15.73 8.56
CA GLN A 110 -0.91 -14.89 7.50
C GLN A 110 -1.83 -13.69 7.33
N PHE A 111 -1.29 -12.49 7.51
CA PHE A 111 -1.96 -11.29 7.04
C PHE A 111 -1.69 -11.14 5.55
N ALA A 112 -2.76 -11.18 4.75
CA ALA A 112 -2.71 -10.75 3.37
C ALA A 112 -2.95 -9.23 3.36
N TYR A 113 -1.86 -8.48 3.26
CA TYR A 113 -1.96 -7.08 2.90
C TYR A 113 -2.21 -7.01 1.41
N TYR A 114 -3.32 -6.39 1.04
CA TYR A 114 -3.42 -5.80 -0.27
C TYR A 114 -2.80 -4.43 -0.11
N TYR A 115 -1.79 -4.12 -0.92
CA TYR A 115 -1.53 -2.71 -1.16
C TYR A 115 -2.87 -2.15 -1.61
N SER A 116 -3.38 -1.15 -0.90
CA SER A 116 -4.26 -0.21 -1.56
C SER A 116 -3.37 0.44 -2.61
N SER A 117 -3.23 -0.19 -3.77
CA SER A 117 -3.03 0.56 -4.98
C SER A 117 -4.39 1.16 -5.33
N THR A 118 -4.94 2.00 -4.46
CA THR A 118 -5.03 3.37 -4.93
C THR A 118 -3.56 3.78 -5.10
N ASP A 119 -2.97 3.43 -6.25
CA ASP A 119 -1.87 4.26 -6.70
C ASP A 119 -2.51 5.63 -6.68
N ASP A 120 -2.04 6.54 -5.84
CA ASP A 120 -2.70 7.85 -5.61
C ASP A 120 -2.81 8.69 -6.91
N GLY A 121 -2.52 8.09 -8.07
CA GLY A 121 -2.68 8.59 -9.42
C GLY A 121 -3.50 7.72 -10.39
N ASP A 122 -4.02 6.53 -10.01
CA ASP A 122 -4.98 5.76 -10.84
C ASP A 122 -6.40 6.25 -10.50
N PHE A 123 -6.82 7.30 -11.19
CA PHE A 123 -8.08 7.99 -10.91
C PHE A 123 -9.27 7.30 -11.54
N ASN A 124 -9.06 6.53 -12.60
CA ASN A 124 -10.12 5.81 -13.30
C ASN A 124 -10.34 4.36 -12.77
N SER A 125 -9.45 3.89 -11.89
CA SER A 125 -9.46 2.56 -11.27
C SER A 125 -9.36 1.39 -12.27
N ASP A 126 -8.66 1.58 -13.38
CA ASP A 126 -8.39 0.54 -14.37
C ASP A 126 -7.12 -0.28 -14.08
N GLY A 127 -6.36 0.12 -13.06
CA GLY A 127 -5.13 -0.53 -12.61
C GLY A 127 -3.90 -0.17 -13.46
N ILE A 128 -3.98 0.86 -14.31
CA ILE A 128 -2.90 1.33 -15.17
C ILE A 128 -2.77 2.84 -14.99
N LEU A 129 -1.58 3.31 -14.60
CA LEU A 129 -1.24 4.74 -14.66
C LEU A 129 -1.04 5.14 -16.13
N GLY A 130 -2.06 5.76 -16.72
CA GLY A 130 -2.11 6.07 -18.15
C GLY A 130 -2.61 7.48 -18.45
N ALA A 131 -2.69 7.80 -19.75
CA ALA A 131 -3.14 9.11 -20.20
C ALA A 131 -4.56 9.44 -19.72
N ALA A 132 -5.41 8.43 -19.54
CA ALA A 132 -6.77 8.61 -19.03
C ALA A 132 -6.80 9.17 -17.60
N ASP A 133 -5.81 8.87 -16.76
CA ASP A 133 -5.69 9.46 -15.42
C ASP A 133 -5.26 10.93 -15.50
N ILE A 134 -4.27 11.21 -16.36
CA ILE A 134 -3.81 12.58 -16.63
C ILE A 134 -4.98 13.44 -17.13
N ASP A 135 -5.81 12.90 -18.02
CA ASP A 135 -6.98 13.60 -18.57
C ASP A 135 -8.01 13.92 -17.47
N GLN A 136 -8.22 13.01 -16.51
CA GLN A 136 -9.08 13.26 -15.36
C GLN A 136 -8.50 14.32 -14.43
N LEU A 137 -7.19 14.26 -14.17
CA LEU A 137 -6.50 15.27 -13.36
C LEU A 137 -6.53 16.65 -14.03
N SER A 138 -6.27 16.74 -15.34
CA SER A 138 -6.40 17.95 -16.16
C SER A 138 -7.80 18.57 -15.99
N ALA A 139 -8.84 17.74 -16.06
CA ALA A 139 -10.22 18.21 -15.88
C ALA A 139 -10.47 18.80 -14.49
N VAL A 140 -10.00 18.13 -13.43
CA VAL A 140 -10.15 18.60 -12.03
C VAL A 140 -9.38 19.91 -11.78
N ILE A 141 -8.13 19.99 -12.25
CA ILE A 141 -7.30 21.21 -12.18
C ILE A 141 -8.01 22.37 -12.86
N ARG A 142 -8.55 22.15 -14.06
CA ARG A 142 -9.25 23.17 -14.85
C ARG A 142 -10.59 23.60 -14.24
N GLU A 143 -11.30 22.68 -13.60
CA GLU A 143 -12.53 22.98 -12.84
C GLU A 143 -12.23 23.71 -11.52
N GLY A 144 -11.01 23.56 -11.00
CA GLY A 144 -10.56 24.16 -9.75
C GLY A 144 -11.23 23.52 -8.52
N THR A 145 -11.61 22.24 -8.62
CA THR A 145 -12.12 21.46 -7.49
C THR A 145 -10.94 20.83 -6.74
N ASN A 146 -10.98 20.83 -5.40
CA ASN A 146 -9.91 20.24 -4.57
C ASN A 146 -10.37 18.89 -4.02
N GLU A 147 -10.71 17.98 -4.93
CA GLU A 147 -11.10 16.62 -4.55
C GLU A 147 -9.88 15.86 -4.03
N LYS A 148 -9.96 15.38 -2.79
CA LYS A 148 -8.83 14.74 -2.11
C LYS A 148 -8.26 13.52 -2.84
N SER A 149 -9.03 12.88 -3.69
CA SER A 149 -8.57 11.76 -4.51
C SER A 149 -7.58 12.18 -5.60
N PHE A 150 -7.53 13.46 -5.97
CA PHE A 150 -6.64 14.01 -7.00
C PHE A 150 -5.48 14.83 -6.41
N ASP A 151 -5.47 15.05 -5.09
CA ASP A 151 -4.40 15.74 -4.35
C ASP A 151 -3.25 14.76 -4.11
N VAL A 152 -2.35 14.67 -5.09
CA VAL A 152 -1.20 13.75 -5.04
C VAL A 152 -0.03 14.34 -4.25
N THR A 153 -0.05 15.65 -4.02
CA THR A 153 0.96 16.36 -3.22
C THR A 153 0.67 16.32 -1.71
N GLY A 154 -0.59 16.13 -1.34
CA GLY A 154 -1.08 16.10 0.02
C GLY A 154 -1.18 17.48 0.67
N ASP A 155 -1.36 18.55 -0.12
CA ASP A 155 -1.38 19.94 0.36
C ASP A 155 -2.80 20.53 0.51
N ASP A 156 -3.82 19.68 0.40
CA ASP A 156 -5.26 19.99 0.37
C ASP A 156 -5.68 20.87 -0.82
N ARG A 157 -4.88 20.91 -1.90
CA ARG A 157 -5.21 21.53 -3.19
C ARG A 157 -5.05 20.54 -4.32
N VAL A 158 -5.75 20.81 -5.42
CA VAL A 158 -5.53 20.12 -6.69
C VAL A 158 -5.20 21.19 -7.72
N ASP A 159 -3.93 21.31 -8.05
CA ASP A 159 -3.41 22.30 -8.99
C ASP A 159 -2.31 21.75 -9.91
N GLU A 160 -1.65 22.63 -10.67
CA GLU A 160 -0.60 22.22 -11.61
C GLU A 160 0.53 21.44 -10.91
N LEU A 161 0.77 21.66 -9.61
CA LEU A 161 1.79 20.93 -8.86
C LEU A 161 1.45 19.44 -8.73
N ASP A 162 0.17 19.10 -8.62
CA ASP A 162 -0.31 17.71 -8.64
C ASP A 162 -0.04 17.07 -10.00
N GLY A 163 -0.39 17.78 -11.08
CA GLY A 163 -0.09 17.34 -12.45
C GLY A 163 1.40 17.12 -12.69
N HIS A 164 2.24 18.08 -12.28
CA HIS A 164 3.70 17.95 -12.36
C HIS A 164 4.22 16.75 -11.56
N THR A 165 3.70 16.54 -10.35
CA THR A 165 4.10 15.43 -9.49
C THR A 165 3.70 14.10 -10.11
N TRP A 166 2.47 13.99 -10.64
CA TRP A 166 1.96 12.79 -11.30
C TRP A 166 2.81 12.42 -12.53
N VAL A 167 3.12 13.39 -13.40
CA VAL A 167 3.90 13.13 -14.62
C VAL A 167 5.33 12.72 -14.30
N GLN A 168 6.00 13.42 -13.37
CA GLN A 168 7.46 13.34 -13.25
C GLN A 168 7.98 12.47 -12.11
N SER A 169 7.15 12.17 -11.11
CA SER A 169 7.59 11.41 -9.94
C SER A 169 7.83 9.95 -10.27
N ALA A 170 8.87 9.39 -9.64
CA ALA A 170 9.15 7.96 -9.63
C ALA A 170 8.01 7.08 -9.05
N LYS A 171 7.08 7.70 -8.31
CA LYS A 171 5.89 7.03 -7.75
C LYS A 171 4.81 6.79 -8.80
N PHE A 172 4.75 7.63 -9.84
CA PHE A 172 3.64 7.67 -10.79
C PHE A 172 4.16 7.35 -12.20
N ALA A 173 3.84 8.16 -13.22
CA ALA A 173 4.24 7.89 -14.60
C ALA A 173 5.75 7.94 -14.84
N ASN A 174 6.49 8.73 -14.04
CA ASN A 174 7.93 8.89 -14.17
C ASN A 174 8.36 9.17 -15.63
N THR A 175 7.72 10.15 -16.26
CA THR A 175 7.99 10.56 -17.64
C THR A 175 8.20 12.07 -17.77
N TYR A 176 8.31 12.54 -19.01
CA TYR A 176 8.49 13.93 -19.40
C TYR A 176 7.17 14.56 -19.86
N PHE A 177 7.08 15.87 -19.74
CA PHE A 177 6.06 16.60 -20.51
C PHE A 177 6.40 16.48 -22.00
N GLY A 178 5.40 16.14 -22.81
CA GLY A 178 5.58 15.88 -24.23
C GLY A 178 5.59 14.41 -24.64
N ASP A 179 5.77 13.48 -23.68
CA ASP A 179 5.63 12.04 -23.92
C ASP A 179 4.14 11.69 -24.07
N ALA A 180 3.66 11.65 -25.30
CA ALA A 180 2.24 11.50 -25.60
C ALA A 180 1.75 10.05 -25.43
N ASN A 181 2.67 9.08 -25.55
CA ASN A 181 2.35 7.65 -25.51
C ASN A 181 2.69 6.99 -24.17
N LEU A 182 3.32 7.73 -23.25
CA LEU A 182 3.78 7.31 -21.93
C LEU A 182 4.80 6.16 -21.95
N ASP A 183 5.68 6.13 -22.95
CA ASP A 183 6.76 5.13 -23.06
C ASP A 183 8.02 5.50 -22.25
N GLY A 184 8.01 6.67 -21.59
CA GLY A 184 9.08 7.18 -20.74
C GLY A 184 10.07 8.07 -21.47
N GLU A 185 9.86 8.34 -22.76
CA GLU A 185 10.67 9.21 -23.62
C GLU A 185 9.81 10.34 -24.19
N PHE A 186 10.38 11.55 -24.28
CA PHE A 186 9.80 12.59 -25.14
C PHE A 186 10.69 12.74 -26.37
N ASN A 187 10.20 12.31 -27.54
CA ASN A 187 10.98 12.32 -28.78
C ASN A 187 10.12 12.72 -29.99
N SER A 188 10.71 12.56 -31.18
CA SER A 188 10.06 12.92 -32.44
C SER A 188 8.80 12.10 -32.76
N ASP A 189 8.68 10.87 -32.26
CA ASP A 189 7.51 10.01 -32.49
C ASP A 189 6.27 10.55 -31.74
N ASP A 190 6.44 11.11 -30.54
CA ASP A 190 5.35 11.79 -29.81
C ASP A 190 4.81 12.99 -30.58
N LEU A 191 5.72 13.84 -31.07
CA LEU A 191 5.35 15.01 -31.87
C LEU A 191 4.62 14.58 -33.15
N ILE A 192 5.09 13.53 -33.81
CA ILE A 192 4.41 12.99 -34.99
C ILE A 192 3.01 12.48 -34.63
N ALA A 193 2.86 11.78 -33.51
CA ALA A 193 1.58 11.24 -33.05
C ALA A 193 0.57 12.36 -32.77
N VAL A 194 0.93 13.38 -31.99
CA VAL A 194 0.03 14.50 -31.67
C VAL A 194 -0.29 15.37 -32.90
N PHE A 195 0.65 15.58 -33.83
CA PHE A 195 0.33 16.32 -35.05
C PHE A 195 -0.56 15.53 -36.02
N GLN A 196 -0.60 14.20 -35.92
CA GLN A 196 -1.49 13.36 -36.73
C GLN A 196 -2.95 13.41 -36.28
N THR A 197 -3.23 13.80 -35.03
CA THR A 197 -4.60 13.98 -34.51
C THR A 197 -5.27 15.17 -35.19
N GLY A 198 -4.48 16.18 -35.56
CA GLY A 198 -4.95 17.39 -36.24
C GLY A 198 -5.52 18.44 -35.31
N GLU A 199 -5.26 18.36 -34.01
CA GLU A 199 -5.81 19.27 -32.98
C GLU A 199 -4.96 20.53 -32.79
N TYR A 200 -3.73 20.57 -33.34
CA TYR A 200 -2.84 21.73 -33.20
C TYR A 200 -3.45 23.00 -33.79
N GLU A 201 -3.74 23.99 -32.91
CA GLU A 201 -4.27 25.31 -33.29
C GLU A 201 -5.54 25.21 -34.17
N ASP A 202 -6.37 24.18 -33.96
CA ASP A 202 -7.53 23.87 -34.80
C ASP A 202 -8.77 24.77 -34.51
N ARG A 203 -8.76 25.44 -33.34
CA ARG A 203 -9.84 26.29 -32.80
C ARG A 203 -11.11 25.54 -32.39
N ILE A 204 -10.99 24.26 -32.06
CA ILE A 204 -12.07 23.46 -31.48
C ILE A 204 -11.87 23.42 -29.97
N ASP A 205 -12.73 24.14 -29.25
CA ASP A 205 -12.63 24.28 -27.80
C ASP A 205 -12.66 22.90 -27.10
N ARG A 206 -11.61 22.64 -26.32
CA ARG A 206 -11.43 21.56 -25.34
C ARG A 206 -11.55 20.16 -25.93
N ASN A 207 -10.96 19.94 -27.10
CA ASN A 207 -10.91 18.62 -27.72
C ASN A 207 -9.61 17.86 -27.47
N SER A 208 -8.60 18.48 -26.84
CA SER A 208 -7.31 17.86 -26.62
C SER A 208 -7.23 17.11 -25.28
N THR A 209 -6.46 16.03 -25.30
CA THR A 209 -6.09 15.15 -24.19
C THR A 209 -4.58 15.09 -24.08
N TRP A 210 -4.02 14.48 -23.05
CA TRP A 210 -2.57 14.31 -22.95
C TRP A 210 -1.95 13.64 -24.19
N ALA A 211 -2.61 12.58 -24.68
CA ALA A 211 -2.15 11.81 -25.83
C ALA A 211 -2.35 12.54 -27.16
N THR A 212 -3.12 13.62 -27.18
CA THR A 212 -3.36 14.44 -28.38
C THR A 212 -2.76 15.83 -28.32
N GLY A 213 -2.19 16.24 -27.17
CA GLY A 213 -1.29 17.38 -27.04
C GLY A 213 -1.54 18.34 -25.88
N ASP A 214 -2.52 18.10 -24.99
CA ASP A 214 -2.73 18.91 -23.77
C ASP A 214 -1.64 18.62 -22.74
N TRP A 215 -0.60 19.47 -22.71
CA TRP A 215 0.54 19.35 -21.80
C TRP A 215 0.63 20.52 -20.82
N ASN A 216 -0.36 21.42 -20.84
CA ASN A 216 -0.45 22.59 -19.97
C ASN A 216 -1.76 22.64 -19.13
N TRP A 217 -2.62 21.63 -19.23
CA TRP A 217 -3.87 21.41 -18.48
C TRP A 217 -5.09 22.23 -18.96
N ASP A 218 -5.01 22.92 -20.10
CA ASP A 218 -6.11 23.76 -20.62
C ASP A 218 -7.06 23.04 -21.58
N ALA A 219 -6.77 21.78 -21.95
CA ALA A 219 -7.47 20.95 -22.93
C ALA A 219 -7.42 21.44 -24.39
N GLU A 220 -6.48 22.31 -24.72
CA GLU A 220 -6.11 22.64 -26.10
C GLU A 220 -4.75 22.02 -26.44
N PHE A 221 -4.49 21.82 -27.73
CA PHE A 221 -3.13 21.58 -28.20
C PHE A 221 -2.68 22.80 -29.01
N ASP A 222 -1.89 23.66 -28.38
CA ASP A 222 -1.40 24.87 -29.02
C ASP A 222 0.09 25.13 -28.74
N THR A 223 0.54 26.33 -29.06
CA THR A 223 1.95 26.71 -28.84
C THR A 223 2.34 26.69 -27.34
N GLY A 224 1.39 26.90 -26.44
CA GLY A 224 1.54 26.82 -24.99
C GLY A 224 2.01 25.44 -24.53
N ASP A 225 1.43 24.36 -25.06
CA ASP A 225 1.79 22.97 -24.74
C ASP A 225 3.19 22.63 -25.20
N LEU A 226 3.54 23.02 -26.42
CA LEU A 226 4.90 22.86 -26.93
C LEU A 226 5.89 23.58 -26.02
N VAL A 227 5.56 24.80 -25.58
CA VAL A 227 6.40 25.55 -24.64
C VAL A 227 6.49 24.85 -23.28
N ALA A 228 5.40 24.27 -22.77
CA ALA A 228 5.40 23.49 -21.53
C ALA A 228 6.32 22.26 -21.63
N ALA A 229 6.16 21.45 -22.67
CA ALA A 229 6.99 20.27 -22.92
C ALA A 229 8.47 20.59 -23.12
N PHE A 230 8.80 21.60 -23.93
CA PHE A 230 10.20 21.98 -24.15
C PHE A 230 10.85 22.66 -22.94
N LYS A 231 10.07 23.30 -22.05
CA LYS A 231 10.59 23.83 -20.78
C LYS A 231 11.02 22.73 -19.80
N ASP A 232 10.38 21.57 -19.86
CA ASP A 232 10.78 20.41 -19.06
C ASP A 232 12.17 19.88 -19.46
N GLY A 233 12.54 20.04 -20.74
CA GLY A 233 13.87 19.70 -21.25
C GLY A 233 14.08 18.20 -21.49
N GLY A 234 13.00 17.42 -21.58
CA GLY A 234 13.02 15.98 -21.84
C GLY A 234 13.25 15.58 -23.30
N PHE A 235 13.12 16.52 -24.24
CA PHE A 235 13.16 16.21 -25.67
C PHE A 235 14.49 15.56 -26.09
N GLU A 236 14.42 14.34 -26.60
CA GLU A 236 15.57 13.53 -27.03
C GLU A 236 16.60 13.32 -25.89
N ALA A 237 16.18 13.40 -24.62
CA ALA A 237 17.00 13.10 -23.45
C ALA A 237 17.18 11.59 -23.21
N GLY A 238 16.36 10.77 -23.88
CA GLY A 238 16.26 9.33 -23.69
C GLY A 238 15.29 8.95 -22.56
N PRO A 239 15.14 7.65 -22.27
CA PRO A 239 14.12 7.18 -21.35
C PRO A 239 14.47 7.53 -19.91
N ARG A 240 13.46 7.97 -19.15
CA ARG A 240 13.63 8.10 -17.70
C ARG A 240 13.97 6.73 -17.12
N ALA A 241 14.98 6.71 -16.25
CA ALA A 241 15.34 5.48 -15.56
C ALA A 241 14.12 5.02 -14.77
N ALA A 242 13.65 3.79 -15.05
CA ALA A 242 12.64 3.15 -14.21
C ALA A 242 13.11 3.25 -12.76
N ALA A 243 12.22 3.71 -11.87
CA ALA A 243 12.52 3.83 -10.46
C ALA A 243 13.07 2.48 -9.97
N SER A 244 14.39 2.42 -9.73
CA SER A 244 14.99 1.23 -9.15
C SER A 244 14.28 1.03 -7.83
N ALA A 245 13.54 -0.08 -7.69
CA ALA A 245 13.09 -0.53 -6.39
C ALA A 245 14.30 -0.46 -5.46
N VAL A 246 14.24 0.45 -4.50
CA VAL A 246 15.32 0.63 -3.54
C VAL A 246 15.48 -0.74 -2.86
N PRO A 247 16.66 -1.39 -2.92
CA PRO A 247 16.84 -2.63 -2.21
C PRO A 247 16.53 -2.34 -0.74
N GLU A 248 15.47 -2.95 -0.22
CA GLU A 248 15.21 -2.93 1.22
C GLU A 248 16.54 -3.28 1.90
N PRO A 249 16.97 -2.50 2.91
CA PRO A 249 18.25 -2.74 3.53
C PRO A 249 18.29 -4.20 3.94
N ALA A 250 19.20 -4.97 3.34
CA ALA A 250 19.37 -6.37 3.66
C ALA A 250 19.75 -6.47 5.14
N CYS A 251 18.76 -6.58 6.02
CA CYS A 251 18.95 -6.98 7.41
C CYS A 251 19.42 -8.45 7.51
N GLY A 252 19.59 -9.12 6.36
CA GLY A 252 19.90 -10.54 6.21
C GLY A 252 21.25 -11.05 6.73
N PRO A 253 22.38 -10.32 6.81
CA PRO A 253 23.62 -10.97 7.24
C PRO A 253 23.95 -10.83 8.74
N TRP A 254 23.34 -9.90 9.49
CA TRP A 254 23.70 -9.73 10.92
C TRP A 254 23.09 -10.77 11.85
N LEU A 255 22.03 -11.47 11.41
CA LEU A 255 21.39 -12.52 12.21
C LEU A 255 22.18 -13.85 12.23
N LEU A 256 23.20 -14.01 11.37
CA LEU A 256 24.00 -15.24 11.28
C LEU A 256 25.32 -15.21 12.08
N ILE A 257 25.75 -14.06 12.61
CA ILE A 257 26.94 -14.00 13.49
C ILE A 257 26.57 -14.27 14.96
N GLY A 258 25.31 -14.03 15.35
CA GLY A 258 24.81 -14.28 16.72
C GLY A 258 24.72 -15.75 17.12
N THR A 259 24.59 -16.68 16.17
CA THR A 259 24.42 -18.12 16.47
C THR A 259 25.75 -18.88 16.61
N LEU A 260 26.87 -18.36 16.08
CA LEU A 260 28.18 -19.02 16.22
C LEU A 260 28.89 -18.69 17.56
N GLY A 261 28.58 -17.54 18.18
CA GLY A 261 29.17 -17.13 19.46
C GLY A 261 28.64 -17.88 20.69
N ILE A 262 27.43 -18.44 20.60
CA ILE A 262 26.78 -19.13 21.73
C ILE A 262 27.16 -20.62 21.79
N LEU A 263 27.74 -21.19 20.71
CA LEU A 263 28.16 -22.60 20.68
C LEU A 263 29.58 -22.86 21.24
N LEU A 264 30.34 -21.83 21.63
CA LEU A 264 31.73 -22.00 22.10
C LEU A 264 31.95 -21.80 23.61
N THR A 265 30.92 -21.54 24.43
CA THR A 265 31.12 -21.25 25.87
C THR A 265 30.53 -22.29 26.85
N ARG A 266 30.25 -23.53 26.43
CA ARG A 266 29.94 -24.62 27.37
C ARG A 266 30.83 -25.85 27.20
N ARG A 267 32.09 -25.76 27.64
CA ARG A 267 32.81 -26.90 28.24
C ARG A 267 33.74 -26.44 29.37
N HIS A 268 33.58 -27.12 30.50
CA HIS A 268 34.34 -27.09 31.77
C HIS A 268 33.87 -26.11 32.84
#